data_AF-A0A840UYU4-F1
#
_entry.id   AF-A0A840UYU4-F1
#
_cell.length_a   1.000
_cell.length_b   1.000
_cell.length_c   1.000
_cell.angle_alpha   90.00
_cell.angle_beta   90.00
_cell.angle_gamma   90.00
#
_symmetry.space_group_name_H-M   'P 1'
#
loop_
_entity.id
_entity.type
_entity.pdbx_description
1 polymer ?
#
loop_
_entity_poly.entity_id
_entity_poly.type
_entity_poly.pdbx_seq_one_letter_code
_entity_poly.pdbx_strand_id
1 'polypeptide(L)'
;MSGFKNVIDAIGGIDINVDKHLYYYDKYDAGEVDNDGLIDIKAGQQHMDGNTALEYVRFRHDPMGDIGRIGRQQKFANALLTAISTPGIIPQLPAIIRQIQNSFDTDIPITDMLKFSTLIPYMKSTGISTNMVDGTPVYINNISYWVPDIVKMRNQAAKLENIQVNQEYKEQSNILAQAYKKSLDDVKVIIAP
;
A
#
# COMPACT_ATOMS: atom_id res chain seq x y z
N MET A 1 0.01 12.90 10.39
CA MET A 1 -0.60 12.72 9.04
C MET A 1 -0.45 13.94 8.13
N SER A 2 -0.07 15.11 8.65
CA SER A 2 0.27 16.30 7.83
C SER A 2 1.27 15.98 6.73
N GLY A 3 2.26 15.13 6.98
CA GLY A 3 3.27 14.79 5.98
C GLY A 3 2.72 14.15 4.71
N PHE A 4 1.78 13.19 4.85
CA PHE A 4 1.09 12.59 3.71
C PHE A 4 0.35 13.63 2.88
N LYS A 5 -0.47 14.46 3.54
CA LYS A 5 -1.28 15.49 2.89
C LYS A 5 -0.40 16.48 2.12
N ASN A 6 0.64 16.98 2.79
CA ASN A 6 1.61 17.92 2.22
C ASN A 6 2.26 17.42 0.93
N VAL A 7 2.52 16.12 0.80
CA VAL A 7 3.09 15.57 -0.44
C VAL A 7 2.11 15.66 -1.58
N ILE A 8 0.88 15.21 -1.35
CA ILE A 8 -0.15 15.19 -2.36
C ILE A 8 -0.49 16.61 -2.79
N ASP A 9 -0.59 17.53 -1.84
CA ASP A 9 -0.84 18.95 -2.15
C ASP A 9 0.33 19.58 -2.91
N ALA A 10 1.58 19.24 -2.56
CA ALA A 10 2.78 19.77 -3.23
C ALA A 10 2.93 19.30 -4.69
N ILE A 11 2.37 18.13 -5.05
CA ILE A 11 2.35 17.64 -6.43
C ILE A 11 1.08 18.08 -7.19
N GLY A 12 0.20 18.84 -6.55
CA GLY A 12 -1.03 19.36 -7.15
C GLY A 12 -2.19 18.37 -7.16
N GLY A 13 -2.21 17.41 -6.22
CA GLY A 13 -3.24 16.39 -6.12
C GLY A 13 -2.97 15.14 -6.95
N ILE A 14 -3.88 14.17 -6.87
CA ILE A 14 -3.83 12.92 -7.64
C ILE A 14 -5.19 12.57 -8.23
N ASP A 15 -5.19 11.85 -9.35
CA ASP A 15 -6.40 11.40 -10.00
C ASP A 15 -6.63 9.91 -9.77
N ILE A 16 -7.77 9.56 -9.19
CA ILE A 16 -8.16 8.16 -8.91
C ILE A 16 -9.58 7.92 -9.42
N ASN A 17 -9.76 6.81 -10.14
CA ASN A 17 -11.09 6.28 -10.43
C ASN A 17 -11.58 5.42 -9.27
N VAL A 18 -12.61 5.90 -8.58
CA VAL A 18 -13.18 5.27 -7.38
C VAL A 18 -14.25 4.27 -7.80
N ASP A 19 -14.07 2.99 -7.46
CA ASP A 19 -14.94 1.91 -7.96
C ASP A 19 -16.38 2.01 -7.48
N LYS A 20 -16.58 2.50 -6.25
CA LYS A 20 -17.88 2.60 -5.59
C LYS A 20 -17.87 3.73 -4.58
N HIS A 21 -19.06 4.23 -4.24
CA HIS A 21 -19.20 5.27 -3.23
C HIS A 21 -18.63 4.80 -1.88
N LEU A 22 -17.63 5.52 -1.40
CA LEU A 22 -17.03 5.33 -0.09
C LEU A 22 -17.74 6.28 0.87
N TYR A 23 -18.68 5.75 1.64
CA TYR A 23 -19.43 6.51 2.63
C TYR A 23 -19.30 5.84 3.99
N TYR A 24 -18.71 6.54 4.95
CA TYR A 24 -18.51 6.04 6.30
C TYR A 24 -18.38 7.20 7.28
N TYR A 25 -18.94 7.06 8.48
CA TYR A 25 -18.77 8.02 9.56
C TYR A 25 -18.23 7.30 10.79
N ASP A 26 -17.09 7.76 11.31
CA ASP A 26 -16.49 7.24 12.53
C ASP A 26 -16.07 8.37 13.46
N LYS A 27 -16.84 8.52 14.53
CA LYS A 27 -16.54 9.45 15.62
C LYS A 27 -15.18 9.21 16.29
N TYR A 28 -14.56 8.04 16.12
CA TYR A 28 -13.21 7.74 16.65
C TYR A 28 -12.09 8.16 15.69
N ASP A 29 -12.40 8.41 14.41
CA ASP A 29 -11.48 9.03 13.45
C ASP A 29 -11.58 10.57 13.45
N ALA A 30 -12.45 11.14 14.31
CA ALA A 30 -12.61 12.57 14.49
C ALA A 30 -11.28 13.22 14.91
N GLY A 31 -10.77 14.13 14.07
CA GLY A 31 -9.49 14.83 14.28
C GLY A 31 -8.27 14.21 13.58
N GLU A 32 -8.39 13.00 13.00
CA GLU A 32 -7.32 12.46 12.14
C GLU A 32 -7.56 12.69 10.63
N VAL A 33 -8.82 12.94 10.27
CA VAL A 33 -9.28 13.45 8.98
C VAL A 33 -10.08 14.72 9.23
N ASP A 34 -9.99 15.69 8.31
CA ASP A 34 -10.49 17.05 8.56
C ASP A 34 -12.02 17.13 8.57
N ASN A 35 -12.70 16.07 8.13
CA ASN A 35 -14.16 15.95 8.01
C ASN A 35 -14.85 15.31 9.24
N ASP A 36 -14.29 15.46 10.45
CA ASP A 36 -14.89 14.95 11.71
C ASP A 36 -15.22 13.44 11.68
N GLY A 37 -14.37 12.67 10.98
CA GLY A 37 -14.56 11.23 10.82
C GLY A 37 -15.54 10.81 9.72
N LEU A 38 -16.12 11.76 8.97
CA LEU A 38 -16.90 11.47 7.76
C LEU A 38 -15.98 11.27 6.55
N ILE A 39 -16.15 10.15 5.86
CA ILE A 39 -15.61 9.89 4.53
C ILE A 39 -16.80 9.86 3.57
N ASP A 40 -16.80 10.73 2.57
CA ASP A 40 -17.81 10.78 1.50
C ASP A 40 -17.13 10.99 0.14
N ILE A 41 -16.70 9.89 -0.48
CA ILE A 41 -16.01 9.89 -1.78
C ILE A 41 -16.87 9.15 -2.81
N LYS A 42 -17.44 9.91 -3.74
CA LYS A 42 -18.31 9.37 -4.79
C LYS A 42 -17.56 8.44 -5.74
N ALA A 43 -18.29 7.50 -6.32
CA ALA A 43 -17.78 6.65 -7.39
C ALA A 43 -17.42 7.47 -8.64
N GLY A 44 -16.49 6.95 -9.44
CA GLY A 44 -16.01 7.55 -10.68
C GLY A 44 -14.68 8.29 -10.53
N GLN A 45 -14.29 9.01 -11.57
CA GLN A 45 -13.04 9.76 -11.60
C GLN A 45 -13.09 10.92 -10.60
N GLN A 46 -12.13 10.96 -9.69
CA GLN A 46 -11.97 12.02 -8.69
C GLN A 46 -10.56 12.59 -8.77
N HIS A 47 -10.46 13.91 -8.68
CA HIS A 47 -9.21 14.59 -8.39
C HIS A 47 -9.14 14.85 -6.88
N MET A 48 -8.13 14.28 -6.22
CA MET A 48 -8.02 14.23 -4.77
C MET A 48 -6.85 15.09 -4.29
N ASP A 49 -7.14 16.01 -3.39
CA ASP A 49 -6.14 16.70 -2.57
C ASP A 49 -5.62 15.77 -1.46
N GLY A 50 -4.68 16.24 -0.65
CA GLY A 50 -4.07 15.45 0.42
C GLY A 50 -5.09 14.92 1.44
N ASN A 51 -6.14 15.69 1.71
CA ASN A 51 -7.22 15.29 2.62
C ASN A 51 -8.05 14.15 2.04
N THR A 52 -8.58 14.34 0.84
CA THR A 52 -9.42 13.35 0.16
C THR A 52 -8.62 12.07 -0.15
N ALA A 53 -7.34 12.20 -0.51
CA ALA A 53 -6.46 11.06 -0.74
C ALA A 53 -6.20 10.28 0.56
N LEU A 54 -6.08 10.97 1.70
CA LEU A 54 -5.90 10.33 3.01
C LEU A 54 -7.15 9.54 3.41
N GLU A 55 -8.33 10.13 3.22
CA GLU A 55 -9.62 9.46 3.43
C GLU A 55 -9.75 8.20 2.55
N TYR A 56 -9.38 8.31 1.27
CA TYR A 56 -9.42 7.20 0.33
C TYR A 56 -8.57 6.00 0.79
N VAL A 57 -7.31 6.23 1.21
CA VAL A 57 -6.40 5.14 1.63
C VAL A 57 -6.70 4.58 3.02
N ARG A 58 -7.42 5.35 3.85
CA ARG A 58 -7.84 4.93 5.20
C ARG A 58 -9.15 4.16 5.23
N PHE A 59 -9.98 4.27 4.21
CA PHE A 59 -11.29 3.62 4.17
C PHE A 59 -11.18 2.11 4.38
N ARG A 60 -11.88 1.61 5.40
CA ARG A 60 -11.90 0.19 5.84
C ARG A 60 -13.29 -0.44 5.83
N HIS A 61 -14.35 0.34 5.62
CA HIS A 61 -15.74 -0.12 5.72
C HIS A 61 -16.20 -0.87 4.46
N ASP A 62 -15.44 -1.91 4.10
CA ASP A 62 -15.71 -2.80 2.99
C ASP A 62 -16.00 -4.22 3.45
N PRO A 63 -16.81 -4.99 2.68
CA PRO A 63 -16.98 -6.42 2.90
C PRO A 63 -15.66 -7.21 2.86
N MET A 64 -14.66 -6.71 2.11
CA MET A 64 -13.33 -7.29 1.98
C MET A 64 -12.32 -6.78 3.02
N GLY A 65 -12.75 -5.92 3.96
CA GLY A 65 -11.92 -5.37 5.04
C GLY A 65 -10.55 -4.88 4.56
N ASP A 66 -9.49 -5.42 5.17
CA ASP A 66 -8.09 -5.06 4.92
C ASP A 66 -7.61 -5.39 3.50
N ILE A 67 -8.19 -6.38 2.82
CA ILE A 67 -7.85 -6.71 1.43
C ILE A 67 -8.30 -5.59 0.49
N GLY A 68 -9.51 -5.07 0.71
CA GLY A 68 -10.01 -3.89 -0.02
C GLY A 68 -9.12 -2.66 0.21
N ARG A 69 -8.65 -2.48 1.45
CA ARG A 69 -7.70 -1.40 1.80
C ARG A 69 -6.37 -1.54 1.05
N ILE A 70 -5.80 -2.74 0.97
CA ILE A 70 -4.56 -2.99 0.21
C ILE A 70 -4.78 -2.64 -1.27
N GLY A 71 -5.89 -3.06 -1.86
CA GLY A 71 -6.23 -2.70 -3.25
C GLY A 71 -6.30 -1.19 -3.47
N ARG A 72 -6.89 -0.43 -2.55
CA ARG A 72 -6.91 1.05 -2.63
C ARG A 72 -5.53 1.66 -2.52
N GLN A 73 -4.70 1.16 -1.61
CA GLN A 73 -3.32 1.64 -1.45
C GLN A 73 -2.48 1.37 -2.71
N GLN A 74 -2.69 0.22 -3.38
CA GLN A 74 -2.06 -0.07 -4.67
C GLN A 74 -2.53 0.89 -5.77
N LYS A 75 -3.84 1.17 -5.84
CA LYS A 75 -4.39 2.17 -6.76
C LYS A 75 -3.82 3.57 -6.50
N PHE A 76 -3.75 3.96 -5.23
CA PHE A 76 -3.13 5.21 -4.81
C PHE A 76 -1.66 5.27 -5.22
N ALA A 77 -0.87 4.22 -5.01
CA ALA A 77 0.53 4.20 -5.42
C ALA A 77 0.71 4.38 -6.94
N ASN A 78 -0.15 3.75 -7.75
CA ASN A 78 -0.16 3.93 -9.20
C ASN A 78 -0.58 5.34 -9.62
N ALA A 79 -1.58 5.93 -8.95
CA ALA A 79 -2.00 7.31 -9.19
C ALA A 79 -0.91 8.31 -8.81
N LEU A 80 -0.24 8.09 -7.67
CA LEU A 80 0.91 8.88 -7.24
C LEU A 80 2.05 8.82 -8.26
N LEU A 81 2.43 7.63 -8.72
CA LEU A 81 3.43 7.50 -9.79
C LEU A 81 2.99 8.28 -11.03
N THR A 82 1.73 8.13 -11.44
CA THR A 82 1.20 8.83 -12.62
C THR A 82 1.31 10.34 -12.49
N ALA A 83 0.95 10.89 -11.32
CA ALA A 83 1.02 12.32 -11.02
C ALA A 83 2.47 12.83 -11.06
N ILE A 84 3.39 12.19 -10.34
CA ILE A 84 4.81 12.63 -10.28
C ILE A 84 5.56 12.46 -11.60
N SER A 85 5.10 11.56 -12.47
CA SER A 85 5.63 11.36 -13.82
C SER A 85 5.01 12.29 -14.87
N THR A 86 4.18 13.27 -14.49
CA THR A 86 3.59 14.21 -15.44
C THR A 86 4.66 15.21 -15.92
N PRO A 87 4.71 15.56 -17.23
CA PRO A 87 5.73 16.48 -17.76
C PRO A 87 5.84 17.83 -17.03
N GLY A 88 4.72 18.33 -16.48
CA GLY A 88 4.70 19.58 -15.70
C GLY A 88 5.26 19.44 -14.28
N ILE A 89 5.24 18.24 -13.70
CA ILE A 89 5.69 17.97 -12.31
C ILE A 89 7.17 17.58 -12.27
N ILE A 90 7.66 16.83 -13.26
CA ILE A 90 9.06 16.34 -13.30
C ILE A 90 10.09 17.45 -13.02
N PRO A 91 10.02 18.65 -13.65
CA PRO A 91 10.97 19.74 -13.38
C PRO A 91 10.88 20.30 -11.95
N GLN A 92 9.74 20.15 -11.29
CA GLN A 92 9.45 20.66 -9.94
C GLN A 92 9.86 19.68 -8.83
N LEU A 93 10.06 18.40 -9.15
CA LEU A 93 10.40 17.37 -8.18
C LEU A 93 11.56 17.72 -7.25
N PRO A 94 12.69 18.33 -7.70
CA PRO A 94 13.75 18.73 -6.79
C PRO A 94 13.34 19.77 -5.74
N ALA A 95 12.39 20.65 -6.07
CA ALA A 95 11.85 21.62 -5.12
C ALA A 95 10.85 20.94 -4.17
N ILE A 96 9.96 20.11 -4.72
CA ILE A 96 8.97 19.35 -3.95
C ILE A 96 9.66 18.45 -2.91
N ILE A 97 10.67 17.66 -3.32
CA ILE A 97 11.45 16.79 -2.42
C ILE A 97 12.04 17.59 -1.24
N ARG A 98 12.60 18.77 -1.52
CA ARG A 98 13.15 19.64 -0.45
C ARG A 98 12.07 20.19 0.48
N GLN A 99 10.89 20.48 -0.04
CA GLN A 99 9.76 20.97 0.77
C GLN A 99 9.22 19.87 1.70
N ILE A 100 9.15 18.63 1.22
CA ILE A 100 8.53 17.50 1.94
C ILE A 100 9.52 16.67 2.76
N GLN A 101 10.82 16.96 2.73
CA GLN A 101 11.83 16.16 3.44
C GLN A 101 11.53 16.02 4.94
N ASN A 102 10.99 17.07 5.56
CA ASN A 102 10.67 17.10 7.00
C ASN A 102 9.28 16.52 7.30
N SER A 103 8.57 16.05 6.28
CA SER A 103 7.24 15.44 6.40
C SER A 103 7.30 13.94 6.67
N PHE A 104 8.46 13.29 6.48
CA PHE A 104 8.64 11.85 6.67
C PHE A 104 9.93 11.56 7.42
N ASP A 105 9.90 10.49 8.21
CA ASP A 105 11.09 9.89 8.78
C ASP A 105 11.61 8.82 7.82
N THR A 106 12.84 8.98 7.32
CA THR A 106 13.43 8.14 6.28
C THR A 106 14.95 8.18 6.35
N ASP A 107 15.58 7.04 6.09
CA ASP A 107 17.04 6.90 5.99
C ASP A 107 17.58 7.22 4.59
N ILE A 108 16.69 7.32 3.58
CA ILE A 108 17.04 7.74 2.22
C ILE A 108 17.56 9.19 2.21
N PRO A 109 18.83 9.44 1.83
CA PRO A 109 19.35 10.79 1.69
C PRO A 109 18.66 11.55 0.56
N ILE A 110 18.51 12.87 0.71
CA ILE A 110 17.92 13.73 -0.34
C ILE A 110 18.63 13.59 -1.68
N THR A 111 19.97 13.40 -1.66
CA THR A 111 20.75 13.18 -2.88
C THR A 111 20.31 11.93 -3.63
N ASP A 112 19.91 10.88 -2.92
CA ASP A 112 19.44 9.64 -3.53
C ASP A 112 17.97 9.76 -3.97
N MET A 113 17.13 10.48 -3.23
CA MET A 113 15.78 10.85 -3.70
C MET A 113 15.84 11.61 -5.03
N LEU A 114 16.76 12.57 -5.16
CA LEU A 114 16.98 13.31 -6.41
C LEU A 114 17.44 12.40 -7.54
N LYS A 115 18.34 11.44 -7.28
CA LYS A 115 18.72 10.42 -8.28
C LYS A 115 17.53 9.56 -8.69
N PHE A 116 16.74 9.07 -7.73
CA PHE A 116 15.54 8.26 -8.01
C PHE A 116 14.50 9.04 -8.81
N SER A 117 14.40 10.36 -8.62
CA SER A 117 13.49 11.20 -9.41
C SER A 117 13.78 11.14 -10.92
N THR A 118 15.03 10.87 -11.31
CA THR A 118 15.40 10.69 -12.73
C THR A 118 14.90 9.38 -13.33
N LEU A 119 14.55 8.39 -12.50
CA LEU A 119 14.02 7.09 -12.93
C LEU A 119 12.50 7.10 -13.11
N ILE A 120 11.80 8.12 -12.61
CA ILE A 120 10.34 8.21 -12.64
C ILE A 120 9.76 8.06 -14.06
N PRO A 121 10.30 8.68 -15.14
CA PRO A 121 9.79 8.47 -16.49
C PRO A 121 9.92 7.02 -16.96
N TYR A 122 10.99 6.35 -16.58
CA TYR A 122 11.21 4.93 -16.88
C TYR A 122 10.22 4.04 -16.10
N MET A 123 10.01 4.31 -14.81
CA MET A 123 9.04 3.57 -14.00
C MET A 123 7.61 3.68 -14.56
N LYS A 124 7.23 4.84 -15.10
CA LYS A 124 5.93 5.01 -15.78
C LYS A 124 5.82 4.18 -17.05
N SER A 125 6.90 4.06 -17.84
CA SER A 125 6.86 3.29 -19.10
C SER A 125 6.88 1.79 -18.86
N THR A 126 7.54 1.30 -17.81
CA THR A 126 7.55 -0.12 -17.43
C THR A 126 6.32 -0.54 -16.63
N GLY A 127 5.66 0.43 -15.98
CA GLY A 127 4.59 0.18 -15.01
C GLY A 127 5.13 -0.32 -13.67
N ILE A 128 4.24 -0.34 -12.67
CA ILE A 128 4.50 -0.93 -11.36
C ILE A 128 3.64 -2.19 -11.23
N SER A 129 4.26 -3.29 -10.80
CA SER A 129 3.53 -4.49 -10.39
C SER A 129 3.39 -4.48 -8.87
N THR A 130 2.15 -4.62 -8.39
CA THR A 130 1.83 -4.75 -6.98
C THR A 130 1.26 -6.14 -6.71
N ASN A 131 1.74 -6.81 -5.67
CA ASN A 131 1.25 -8.13 -5.27
C ASN A 131 1.01 -8.15 -3.76
N MET A 132 -0.04 -8.84 -3.34
CA MET A 132 -0.26 -9.16 -1.93
C MET A 132 0.40 -10.51 -1.64
N VAL A 133 0.96 -10.68 -0.45
CA VAL A 133 1.44 -12.00 -0.02
C VAL A 133 0.25 -12.94 0.11
N ASP A 134 0.28 -14.03 -0.65
CA ASP A 134 -0.75 -15.07 -0.59
C ASP A 134 -0.89 -15.61 0.83
N GLY A 135 -2.12 -15.83 1.26
CA GLY A 135 -2.43 -16.31 2.60
C GLY A 135 -3.90 -16.62 2.78
N THR A 136 -4.25 -17.01 4.00
CA THR A 136 -5.61 -17.37 4.41
C THR A 136 -6.00 -16.56 5.64
N PRO A 137 -7.20 -15.95 5.68
CA PRO A 137 -7.68 -15.29 6.87
C PRO A 137 -8.09 -16.33 7.91
N VAL A 138 -7.60 -16.19 9.14
CA VAL A 138 -7.93 -17.07 10.26
C VAL A 138 -8.19 -16.26 11.53
N TYR A 139 -9.04 -16.77 12.40
CA TYR A 139 -9.18 -16.30 13.76
C TYR A 139 -8.28 -17.11 14.68
N ILE A 140 -7.42 -16.42 15.43
CA ILE A 140 -6.62 -17.01 16.51
C ILE A 140 -7.04 -16.29 17.78
N ASN A 141 -7.60 -17.01 18.75
CA ASN A 141 -8.14 -16.41 19.99
C ASN A 141 -9.11 -15.25 19.74
N ASN A 142 -10.00 -15.42 18.74
CA ASN A 142 -11.01 -14.43 18.34
C ASN A 142 -10.47 -13.12 17.76
N ILE A 143 -9.18 -13.09 17.40
CA ILE A 143 -8.52 -11.99 16.67
C ILE A 143 -8.27 -12.46 15.25
N SER A 144 -8.58 -11.64 14.24
CA SER A 144 -8.36 -11.95 12.83
C SER A 144 -6.89 -11.77 12.44
N TYR A 145 -6.32 -12.77 11.77
CA TYR A 145 -4.96 -12.81 11.25
C TYR A 145 -4.95 -13.21 9.78
N TRP A 146 -3.97 -12.69 9.04
CA TRP A 146 -3.62 -13.18 7.71
C TRP A 146 -2.44 -14.15 7.82
N VAL A 147 -2.70 -15.45 7.68
CA VAL A 147 -1.67 -16.49 7.75
C VAL A 147 -1.10 -16.71 6.35
N PRO A 148 0.18 -16.38 6.10
CA PRO A 148 0.78 -16.46 4.78
C PRO A 148 0.99 -17.91 4.32
N ASP A 149 0.87 -18.13 3.00
CA ASP A 149 1.37 -19.32 2.34
C ASP A 149 2.89 -19.23 2.22
N ILE A 150 3.60 -19.92 3.10
CA ILE A 150 5.06 -19.86 3.21
C ILE A 150 5.76 -20.25 1.89
N VAL A 151 5.24 -21.24 1.16
CA VAL A 151 5.88 -21.69 -0.08
C VAL A 151 5.71 -20.63 -1.16
N LYS A 152 4.50 -20.09 -1.33
CA LYS A 152 4.24 -19.04 -2.32
C LYS A 152 4.98 -17.74 -1.98
N MET A 153 4.97 -17.33 -0.71
CA MET A 153 5.71 -16.16 -0.24
C MET A 153 7.21 -16.28 -0.55
N ARG A 154 7.81 -17.44 -0.28
CA ARG A 154 9.21 -17.71 -0.59
C ARG A 154 9.50 -17.68 -2.09
N ASN A 155 8.65 -18.32 -2.90
CA ASN A 155 8.80 -18.27 -4.36
C ASN A 155 8.68 -16.83 -4.90
N GLN A 156 7.80 -16.01 -4.33
CA GLN A 156 7.66 -14.60 -4.67
C GLN A 156 8.93 -13.82 -4.31
N ALA A 157 9.48 -14.01 -3.11
CA ALA A 157 10.74 -13.40 -2.70
C ALA A 157 11.91 -13.83 -3.60
N ALA A 158 12.01 -15.12 -3.92
CA ALA A 158 13.05 -15.64 -4.81
C ALA A 158 12.98 -15.00 -6.21
N LYS A 159 11.77 -14.79 -6.74
CA LYS A 159 11.58 -14.10 -8.03
C LYS A 159 12.05 -12.65 -7.98
N LEU A 160 11.77 -11.93 -6.88
CA LEU A 160 12.19 -10.54 -6.70
C LEU A 160 13.72 -10.41 -6.59
N GLU A 161 14.35 -11.35 -5.88
CA GLU A 161 15.80 -11.40 -5.67
C GLU A 161 16.57 -12.11 -6.79
N ASN A 162 15.88 -12.53 -7.87
CA ASN A 162 16.46 -13.33 -8.96
C ASN A 162 17.18 -14.61 -8.49
N ILE A 163 16.69 -15.23 -7.42
CA ILE A 163 17.21 -16.49 -6.86
C ILE A 163 16.61 -17.67 -7.63
N GLN A 164 17.46 -18.64 -8.01
CA GLN A 164 16.99 -19.86 -8.65
C GLN A 164 16.27 -20.79 -7.68
N VAL A 165 15.04 -21.19 -8.03
CA VAL A 165 14.21 -22.13 -7.26
C VAL A 165 14.56 -23.58 -7.65
N ASN A 166 15.66 -24.08 -7.11
CA ASN A 166 16.09 -25.48 -7.27
C ASN A 166 15.35 -26.44 -6.31
N GLN A 167 15.67 -27.74 -6.33
CA GLN A 167 14.99 -28.73 -5.48
C GLN A 167 15.26 -28.49 -3.99
N GLU A 168 16.50 -28.20 -3.62
CA GLU A 168 16.87 -27.89 -2.24
C GLU A 168 16.05 -26.70 -1.69
N TYR A 169 15.90 -25.62 -2.47
CA TYR A 169 15.09 -24.47 -2.09
C TYR A 169 13.63 -24.86 -1.83
N LYS A 170 13.05 -25.71 -2.69
CA LYS A 170 11.67 -26.20 -2.54
C LYS A 170 11.53 -27.06 -1.28
N GLU A 171 12.48 -27.95 -1.02
CA GLU A 171 12.51 -28.78 0.19
C GLU A 171 12.58 -27.91 1.45
N GLN A 172 13.50 -26.95 1.50
CA GLN A 172 13.61 -26.01 2.63
C GLN A 172 12.33 -25.17 2.81
N SER A 173 11.70 -24.76 1.70
CA SER A 173 10.42 -24.03 1.75
C SER A 173 9.30 -24.89 2.35
N ASN A 174 9.24 -26.17 1.99
CA ASN A 174 8.26 -27.11 2.54
C ASN A 174 8.51 -27.42 4.02
N ILE A 175 9.78 -27.61 4.42
CA ILE A 175 10.16 -27.79 5.83
C ILE A 175 9.71 -26.58 6.65
N LEU A 176 9.99 -25.36 6.17
CA LEU A 176 9.57 -24.14 6.86
C LEU A 176 8.04 -24.03 6.92
N ALA A 177 7.34 -24.37 5.83
CA ALA A 177 5.88 -24.35 5.82
C ALA A 177 5.27 -25.33 6.83
N GLN A 178 5.85 -26.52 6.98
CA GLN A 178 5.44 -27.50 7.98
C GLN A 178 5.74 -27.04 9.41
N ALA A 179 6.94 -26.50 9.65
CA ALA A 179 7.31 -25.95 10.96
C ALA A 179 6.39 -24.79 11.37
N TYR A 180 6.07 -23.90 10.42
CA TYR A 180 5.14 -22.80 10.62
C TYR A 180 3.74 -23.30 10.94
N LYS A 181 3.20 -24.24 10.15
CA LYS A 181 1.89 -24.85 10.43
C LYS A 181 1.85 -25.47 11.83
N LYS A 182 2.88 -26.23 12.21
CA LYS A 182 2.98 -26.85 13.53
C LYS A 182 2.97 -25.81 14.66
N SER A 183 3.60 -24.65 14.46
CA SER A 183 3.59 -23.56 15.45
C SER A 183 2.20 -22.96 15.70
N LEU A 184 1.25 -23.18 14.78
CA LEU A 184 -0.13 -22.73 14.92
C LEU A 184 -1.04 -23.77 15.59
N ASP A 185 -0.60 -25.03 15.74
CA ASP A 185 -1.40 -26.12 16.31
C ASP A 185 -1.72 -25.91 17.80
N ASP A 186 -0.85 -25.21 18.53
CA ASP A 186 -1.02 -24.91 19.96
C ASP A 186 -2.04 -23.77 20.22
N VAL A 187 -2.62 -23.20 19.15
CA VAL A 187 -3.55 -22.08 19.25
C VAL A 187 -4.87 -22.42 18.57
N LYS A 188 -5.97 -21.90 19.11
CA LYS A 188 -7.31 -22.16 18.55
C LYS A 188 -7.48 -21.39 17.24
N VAL A 189 -7.15 -22.04 16.13
CA VAL A 189 -7.29 -21.48 14.77
C VAL A 189 -8.67 -21.83 14.19
N ILE A 190 -9.40 -20.84 13.71
CA ILE A 190 -10.67 -21.00 12.99
C ILE A 190 -10.53 -20.29 11.65
N ILE A 191 -10.83 -20.95 10.53
CA ILE A 191 -10.81 -20.29 9.22
C ILE A 191 -11.92 -19.23 9.17
N ALA A 192 -11.57 -18.00 8.79
CA ALA A 192 -12.56 -16.94 8.65
C ALA A 192 -13.46 -17.22 7.42
N PRO A 193 -14.76 -16.87 7.49
CA PRO A 193 -15.70 -17.05 6.39
C PRO A 193 -15.35 -16.22 5.14
#